data_AF-A0A9X3PA30-F1
#
_entry.id   AF-A0A9X3PA30-F1
#
_cell.length_a   1.000
_cell.length_b   1.000
_cell.length_c   1.000
_cell.angle_alpha   90.00
_cell.angle_beta   90.00
_cell.angle_gamma   90.00
#
_symmetry.space_group_name_H-M   'P 1'
#
loop_
_entity.id
_entity.type
_entity.pdbx_description
1 polymer ?
#
loop_
_entity_poly.entity_id
_entity_poly.type
_entity_poly.pdbx_seq_one_letter_code
_entity_poly.pdbx_strand_id
1 'polypeptide(L)'
;MRIGELSARTGVPVPTIKYYVREGLVSGGERTSHNQVSYGEEHVRRLRLVRSMVETGSLPIAKVREVLAEVEDPSRDLDSALGVASRALSSHRVPDDSPDEAHVATALAIVRRRGWDRIPPEHGYIRALADVIARLEQFGIGELAELEDRYARAAEQVAEADIRLLMRRGERDEILETMIVGTVLGDALFEILRRIAQVEISGREFKRDAEGTEAKQPEREKELFTRDESARRSTPDPAAIHA
;
A
#
# COMPACT_ATOMS: atom_id res chain seq x y z
N MET A 1 11.24 16.67 -31.72
CA MET A 1 9.77 16.75 -31.90
C MET A 1 9.26 18.10 -31.40
N ARG A 2 8.18 18.65 -31.97
CA ARG A 2 7.58 19.92 -31.50
C ARG A 2 6.70 19.69 -30.26
N ILE A 3 6.36 20.75 -29.52
CA ILE A 3 5.55 20.64 -28.29
C ILE A 3 4.16 20.02 -28.51
N GLY A 4 3.54 20.25 -29.68
CA GLY A 4 2.26 19.62 -30.03
C GLY A 4 2.39 18.11 -30.24
N GLU A 5 3.45 17.66 -30.90
CA GLU A 5 3.75 16.24 -31.07
C GLU A 5 4.09 15.58 -29.72
N LEU A 6 4.84 16.28 -28.87
CA LEU A 6 5.15 15.82 -27.51
C LEU A 6 3.88 15.63 -26.69
N SER A 7 2.95 16.59 -26.76
CA SER A 7 1.64 16.51 -26.10
C SER A 7 0.83 15.32 -26.59
N ALA A 8 0.74 15.11 -27.90
CA ALA A 8 0.02 13.95 -28.47
C ALA A 8 0.63 12.61 -28.05
N ARG A 9 1.97 12.49 -28.03
CA ARG A 9 2.67 11.24 -27.67
C ARG A 9 2.64 10.90 -26.19
N THR A 10 2.55 11.91 -25.33
CA THR A 10 2.57 11.75 -23.87
C THR A 10 1.16 11.75 -23.26
N GLY A 11 0.18 12.29 -23.99
CA GLY A 11 -1.17 12.58 -23.47
C GLY A 11 -1.20 13.77 -22.50
N VAL A 12 -0.07 14.47 -22.31
CA VAL A 12 0.01 15.62 -21.40
C VAL A 12 -0.35 16.89 -22.17
N PRO A 13 -1.35 17.69 -21.72
CA PRO A 13 -1.72 18.92 -22.40
C PRO A 13 -0.57 19.92 -22.48
N VAL A 14 -0.46 20.66 -23.59
CA VAL A 14 0.59 21.69 -23.80
C VAL A 14 0.71 22.68 -22.63
N PRO A 15 -0.38 23.21 -22.03
CA PRO A 15 -0.28 24.09 -20.86
C PRO A 15 0.39 23.40 -19.67
N THR A 16 0.09 22.12 -19.44
CA THR A 16 0.68 21.31 -18.37
C THR A 16 2.15 21.03 -18.63
N ILE A 17 2.54 20.74 -19.89
CA ILE A 17 3.97 20.60 -20.27
C ILE A 17 4.72 21.89 -19.94
N LYS A 18 4.19 23.06 -20.34
CA LYS A 18 4.79 24.36 -20.03
C LYS A 18 4.85 24.64 -18.52
N TYR A 19 3.86 24.18 -17.77
CA TYR A 19 3.87 24.26 -16.32
C TYR A 19 5.00 23.40 -15.72
N TYR A 20 5.12 22.14 -16.10
CA TYR A 20 6.21 21.26 -15.63
C TYR A 20 7.60 21.77 -16.00
N VAL A 21 7.77 22.39 -17.17
CA VAL A 21 9.02 23.06 -17.54
C VAL A 21 9.32 24.24 -16.61
N ARG A 22 8.32 25.08 -16.29
CA ARG A 22 8.50 26.21 -15.34
C ARG A 22 8.81 25.74 -13.92
N GLU A 23 8.21 24.64 -13.50
CA GLU A 23 8.49 24.01 -12.20
C GLU A 23 9.82 23.22 -12.19
N GLY A 24 10.54 23.14 -13.31
CA GLY A 24 11.81 22.43 -13.40
C GLY A 24 11.67 20.90 -13.32
N LEU A 25 10.48 20.35 -13.53
CA LEU A 25 10.26 18.89 -13.55
C LEU A 25 10.66 18.24 -14.89
N VAL A 26 10.73 19.05 -15.95
CA VAL A 26 11.11 18.65 -17.30
C VAL A 26 11.99 19.75 -17.88
N SER A 27 13.08 19.38 -18.56
CA SER A 27 13.94 20.36 -19.23
C SER A 27 13.19 21.11 -20.34
N GLY A 28 13.64 22.34 -20.63
CA GLY A 28 12.95 23.25 -21.55
C GLY A 28 13.06 22.92 -23.05
N GLY A 29 13.65 21.78 -23.42
CA GLY A 29 13.97 21.42 -24.80
C GLY A 29 15.13 22.23 -25.41
N GLU A 30 15.56 21.82 -26.60
CA GLU A 30 16.64 22.46 -27.34
C GLU A 30 16.09 23.56 -28.26
N ARG A 31 16.62 24.78 -28.18
CA ARG A 31 16.24 25.85 -29.12
C ARG A 31 16.86 25.57 -30.49
N THR A 32 16.01 25.29 -31.48
CA THR A 32 16.44 25.03 -32.86
C THR A 32 16.32 26.26 -33.77
N SER A 33 15.54 27.27 -33.38
CA SER A 33 15.54 28.60 -33.99
C SER A 33 14.99 29.65 -33.01
N HIS A 34 14.92 30.92 -33.43
CA HIS A 34 14.45 32.03 -32.58
C HIS A 34 13.09 31.73 -31.91
N ASN A 35 12.20 31.03 -32.61
CA ASN A 35 10.85 30.69 -32.15
C ASN A 35 10.52 29.18 -32.21
N GLN A 36 11.53 28.30 -32.25
CA GLN A 36 11.30 26.85 -32.22
C GLN A 36 12.14 26.16 -31.16
N VAL A 37 11.49 25.24 -30.46
CA VAL A 37 12.07 24.35 -29.46
C VAL A 37 11.78 22.92 -29.89
N SER A 38 12.82 22.09 -29.89
CA SER A 38 12.73 20.65 -30.14
C SER A 38 12.86 19.88 -28.83
N TYR A 39 12.07 18.82 -28.72
CA TYR A 39 12.06 17.89 -27.60
C TYR A 39 12.48 16.50 -28.06
N GLY A 40 13.21 15.77 -27.22
CA GLY A 40 13.71 14.40 -27.47
C GLY A 40 12.87 13.30 -26.79
N GLU A 41 13.26 12.04 -26.98
CA GLU A 41 12.62 10.89 -26.30
C GLU A 41 12.76 10.94 -24.77
N GLU A 42 13.86 11.51 -24.27
CA GLU A 42 14.06 11.79 -22.85
C GLU A 42 12.89 12.61 -22.26
N HIS A 43 12.36 13.58 -23.00
CA HIS A 43 11.26 14.42 -22.54
C HIS A 43 9.95 13.62 -22.50
N VAL A 44 9.76 12.66 -23.41
CA VAL A 44 8.62 11.74 -23.41
C VAL A 44 8.67 10.84 -22.18
N ARG A 45 9.83 10.24 -21.89
CA ARG A 45 10.04 9.40 -20.70
C ARG A 45 9.82 10.19 -19.42
N ARG A 46 10.45 11.36 -19.32
CA ARG A 46 10.33 12.26 -18.17
C ARG A 46 8.89 12.71 -17.91
N LEU A 47 8.14 13.08 -18.94
CA LEU A 47 6.73 13.48 -18.81
C LEU A 47 5.85 12.32 -18.34
N ARG A 48 6.07 11.11 -18.84
CA ARG A 48 5.34 9.92 -18.37
C ARG A 48 5.64 9.64 -16.90
N LEU A 49 6.90 9.73 -16.50
CA LEU A 49 7.31 9.56 -15.10
C LEU A 49 6.65 10.59 -14.17
N VAL A 50 6.73 11.88 -14.50
CA VAL A 50 6.10 12.96 -13.73
C VAL A 50 4.59 12.71 -13.62
N ARG A 51 3.94 12.35 -14.73
CA ARG A 51 2.51 12.07 -14.76
C ARG A 51 2.13 10.89 -13.87
N SER A 52 2.88 9.79 -13.89
CA SER A 52 2.61 8.62 -13.03
C SER A 52 2.66 8.98 -11.54
N MET A 53 3.64 9.79 -11.13
CA MET A 53 3.73 10.26 -9.74
C MET A 53 2.58 11.19 -9.34
N VAL A 54 2.21 12.14 -10.20
CA VAL A 54 1.16 13.13 -9.89
C VAL A 54 -0.24 12.51 -9.94
N GLU A 55 -0.56 11.77 -11.01
CA GLU A 55 -1.92 11.28 -11.25
C GLU A 55 -2.21 9.97 -10.51
N THR A 56 -1.27 9.02 -10.52
CA THR A 56 -1.50 7.71 -9.90
C THR A 56 -0.97 7.67 -8.48
N GLY A 57 0.22 8.21 -8.25
CA GLY A 57 0.79 8.33 -6.92
C GLY A 57 0.20 9.43 -6.06
N SER A 58 -0.63 10.32 -6.65
CA SER A 58 -1.21 11.47 -5.95
C SER A 58 -0.18 12.36 -5.23
N LEU A 59 1.06 12.41 -5.73
CA LEU A 59 2.12 13.20 -5.10
C LEU A 59 1.97 14.69 -5.42
N PRO A 60 2.12 15.59 -4.42
CA PRO A 60 2.25 17.02 -4.66
C PRO A 60 3.46 17.31 -5.55
N ILE A 61 3.34 18.32 -6.42
CA ILE A 61 4.40 18.74 -7.35
C ILE A 61 5.73 19.03 -6.65
N ALA A 62 5.69 19.64 -5.46
CA ALA A 62 6.88 19.87 -4.65
C ALA A 62 7.61 18.56 -4.32
N LYS A 63 6.86 17.51 -3.98
CA LYS A 63 7.43 16.20 -3.63
C LYS A 63 7.97 15.48 -4.85
N VAL A 64 7.28 15.57 -5.97
CA VAL A 64 7.77 15.05 -7.26
C VAL A 64 9.13 15.68 -7.61
N ARG A 65 9.28 16.99 -7.42
CA ARG A 65 10.56 17.70 -7.64
C ARG A 65 11.69 17.16 -6.76
N GLU A 66 11.43 16.94 -5.47
CA GLU A 66 12.40 16.36 -4.52
C GLU A 66 12.84 14.97 -4.97
N VAL A 67 11.90 14.07 -5.27
CA VAL A 67 12.20 12.70 -5.74
C VAL A 67 13.13 12.73 -6.94
N LEU A 68 12.83 13.61 -7.91
CA LEU A 68 13.58 13.69 -9.15
C LEU A 68 14.99 14.24 -8.95
N ALA A 69 15.15 15.29 -8.15
CA ALA A 69 16.46 15.85 -7.82
C ALA A 69 17.36 14.83 -7.13
N GLU A 70 16.79 14.01 -6.24
CA GLU A 70 17.53 13.01 -5.49
C GLU A 70 17.96 11.79 -6.34
N VAL A 71 17.19 11.48 -7.39
CA VAL A 71 17.44 10.36 -8.31
C VAL A 71 18.37 10.74 -9.46
N GLU A 72 18.32 12.00 -9.89
CA GLU A 72 19.21 12.55 -10.92
C GLU A 72 20.63 12.85 -10.40
N ASP A 73 20.90 12.68 -9.10
CA ASP A 73 22.23 12.85 -8.51
C ASP A 73 23.19 11.72 -8.98
N PRO A 74 24.15 12.04 -9.87
CA PRO A 74 25.03 11.02 -10.45
C PRO A 74 26.02 10.45 -9.44
N SER A 75 26.22 11.10 -8.29
CA SER A 75 27.17 10.70 -7.25
C SER A 75 26.69 9.56 -6.34
N ARG A 76 25.41 9.17 -6.42
CA ARG A 76 24.81 8.16 -5.56
C ARG A 76 24.77 6.78 -6.18
N ASP A 77 25.02 5.74 -5.39
CA ASP A 77 24.74 4.38 -5.85
C ASP A 77 23.22 4.09 -5.96
N LEU A 78 22.88 3.00 -6.64
CA LEU A 78 21.48 2.59 -6.86
C LEU A 78 20.74 2.29 -5.55
N ASP A 79 21.43 1.72 -4.56
CA ASP A 79 20.85 1.39 -3.25
C ASP A 79 20.46 2.66 -2.47
N SER A 80 21.29 3.70 -2.52
CA SER A 80 21.03 5.01 -1.92
C SER A 80 19.90 5.75 -2.64
N ALA A 81 19.87 5.73 -3.98
CA ALA A 81 18.79 6.30 -4.76
C ALA A 81 17.44 5.60 -4.49
N LEU A 82 17.44 4.27 -4.33
CA LEU A 82 16.26 3.48 -3.93
C LEU A 82 15.75 3.90 -2.55
N GLY A 83 16.64 4.01 -1.58
CA GLY A 83 16.30 4.44 -0.22
C GLY A 83 15.69 5.84 -0.20
N VAL A 84 16.22 6.77 -1.01
CA VAL A 84 15.68 8.13 -1.08
C VAL A 84 14.34 8.19 -1.80
N ALA A 85 14.22 7.57 -2.97
CA ALA A 85 12.96 7.54 -3.71
C ALA A 85 11.86 6.92 -2.85
N SER A 86 12.13 5.78 -2.22
CA SER A 86 11.20 5.14 -1.29
C SER A 86 10.78 6.08 -0.14
N ARG A 87 11.72 6.83 0.47
CA ARG A 87 11.40 7.79 1.55
C ARG A 87 10.57 8.96 1.06
N ALA A 88 10.88 9.48 -0.13
CA ALA A 88 10.18 10.61 -0.69
C ALA A 88 8.78 10.23 -1.19
N LEU A 89 8.58 8.98 -1.58
CA LEU A 89 7.29 8.44 -2.00
C LEU A 89 6.42 7.96 -0.82
N SER A 90 7.06 7.52 0.27
CA SER A 90 6.39 7.15 1.50
C SER A 90 5.69 8.37 2.11
N SER A 91 4.39 8.49 1.85
CA SER A 91 3.48 9.43 2.51
C SER A 91 3.20 9.10 3.99
N HIS A 92 4.00 8.23 4.59
CA HIS A 92 4.06 8.04 6.03
C HIS A 92 4.58 9.35 6.63
N ARG A 93 3.66 10.26 6.98
CA ARG A 93 3.94 11.38 7.86
C ARG A 93 4.55 10.78 9.11
N VAL A 94 5.85 10.98 9.30
CA VAL A 94 6.43 10.85 10.64
C VAL A 94 5.63 11.84 11.49
N PRO A 95 4.88 11.38 12.51
CA PRO A 95 4.17 12.29 13.39
C PRO A 95 5.16 13.29 14.01
N ASP A 96 4.69 14.49 14.35
CA ASP A 96 5.53 15.48 15.06
C ASP A 96 6.02 14.93 16.41
N ASP A 97 5.23 14.06 17.05
CA ASP A 97 5.61 13.39 18.28
C ASP A 97 6.52 12.19 17.98
N SER A 98 7.67 12.17 18.66
CA SER A 98 8.58 11.02 18.60
C SER A 98 7.93 9.85 19.34
N PRO A 99 7.77 8.68 18.69
CA PRO A 99 7.22 7.50 19.36
C PRO A 99 8.11 7.12 20.56
N ASP A 100 7.49 6.62 21.63
CA ASP A 100 8.20 6.22 22.84
C ASP A 100 9.29 5.18 22.54
N GLU A 101 10.38 5.21 23.33
CA GLU A 101 11.54 4.33 23.15
C GLU A 101 11.15 2.84 23.14
N ALA A 102 10.11 2.47 23.88
CA ALA A 102 9.61 1.09 23.93
C ALA A 102 9.04 0.62 22.57
N HIS A 103 8.27 1.47 21.87
CA HIS A 103 7.72 1.15 20.55
C HIS A 103 8.81 1.12 19.48
N VAL A 104 9.80 2.02 19.58
CA VAL A 104 11.00 1.99 18.73
C VAL A 104 11.79 0.69 18.92
N ALA A 105 12.01 0.27 20.17
CA ALA A 105 12.67 -0.99 20.47
C ALA A 105 11.90 -2.19 19.90
N THR A 106 10.57 -2.16 19.96
CA THR A 106 9.70 -3.19 19.38
C THR A 106 9.81 -3.24 17.85
N ALA A 107 9.77 -2.08 17.18
CA ALA A 107 9.98 -1.99 15.73
C ALA A 107 11.35 -2.54 15.30
N LEU A 108 12.42 -2.20 16.04
CA LEU A 108 13.77 -2.73 15.78
C LEU A 108 13.84 -4.25 16.00
N ALA A 109 13.15 -4.79 17.01
CA ALA A 109 13.11 -6.23 17.24
C ALA A 109 12.44 -6.99 16.09
N ILE A 110 11.35 -6.42 15.52
CA ILE A 110 10.68 -6.96 14.32
C ILE A 110 11.66 -7.01 13.14
N VAL A 111 12.29 -5.88 12.82
CA VAL A 111 13.24 -5.76 11.70
C VAL A 111 14.41 -6.74 11.83
N ARG A 112 14.99 -6.86 13.04
CA ARG A 112 16.07 -7.81 13.33
C ARG A 112 15.64 -9.27 13.19
N ARG A 113 14.45 -9.63 13.69
CA ARG A 113 13.93 -11.02 13.59
C ARG A 113 13.75 -11.46 12.13
N ARG A 114 13.51 -10.51 11.23
CA ARG A 114 13.40 -10.74 9.78
C ARG A 114 14.73 -10.76 9.03
N GLY A 115 15.83 -10.36 9.66
CA GLY A 115 17.13 -10.19 8.99
C GLY A 115 17.15 -9.02 8.00
N TRP A 116 16.31 -8.00 8.21
CA TRP A 116 16.30 -6.79 7.36
C TRP A 116 17.40 -5.80 7.78
N ASP A 117 18.66 -6.27 7.77
CA ASP A 117 19.82 -5.60 8.38
C ASP A 117 20.31 -4.35 7.63
N ARG A 118 19.78 -4.08 6.43
CA ARG A 118 20.19 -2.93 5.60
C ARG A 118 19.58 -1.60 6.06
N ILE A 119 18.56 -1.62 6.93
CA ILE A 119 17.92 -0.40 7.42
C ILE A 119 18.60 0.05 8.72
N PRO A 120 19.20 1.25 8.76
CA PRO A 120 19.83 1.74 9.98
C PRO A 120 18.77 2.05 11.07
N PRO A 121 19.09 1.90 12.36
CA PRO A 121 18.12 2.09 13.45
C PRO A 121 17.43 3.46 13.48
N GLU A 122 18.15 4.50 13.07
CA GLU A 122 17.68 5.90 12.99
C GLU A 122 16.79 6.19 11.78
N HIS A 123 16.61 5.21 10.88
CA HIS A 123 15.83 5.38 9.67
C HIS A 123 14.37 5.75 9.97
N GLY A 124 13.79 6.65 9.18
CA GLY A 124 12.41 7.13 9.37
C GLY A 124 11.35 6.00 9.36
N TYR A 125 11.61 4.89 8.67
CA TYR A 125 10.72 3.72 8.66
C TYR A 125 10.61 3.03 10.01
N ILE A 126 11.68 3.02 10.80
CA ILE A 126 11.63 2.47 12.16
C ILE A 126 10.67 3.30 13.02
N ARG A 127 10.77 4.64 12.91
CA ARG A 127 9.85 5.56 13.61
C ARG A 127 8.41 5.43 13.13
N ALA A 128 8.19 5.32 11.82
CA ALA A 128 6.84 5.12 11.28
C ALA A 128 6.22 3.79 11.74
N LEU A 129 7.00 2.71 11.74
CA LEU A 129 6.54 1.41 12.26
C LEU A 129 6.22 1.48 13.76
N ALA A 130 7.07 2.15 14.55
CA ALA A 130 6.83 2.36 15.97
C ALA A 130 5.53 3.12 16.26
N ASP A 131 5.21 4.18 15.49
CA ASP A 131 3.94 4.90 15.62
C ASP A 131 2.72 4.02 15.29
N VAL A 132 2.80 3.21 14.22
CA VAL A 132 1.73 2.25 13.89
C VAL A 132 1.52 1.26 15.03
N ILE A 133 2.60 0.72 15.60
CA ILE A 133 2.55 -0.20 16.75
C ILE A 133 1.88 0.47 17.95
N ALA A 134 2.31 1.69 18.31
CA ALA A 134 1.76 2.45 19.43
C ALA A 134 0.24 2.65 19.29
N ARG A 135 -0.23 3.00 18.09
CA ARG A 135 -1.66 3.18 17.81
C ARG A 135 -2.45 1.88 17.88
N LEU A 136 -1.91 0.77 17.34
CA LEU A 136 -2.57 -0.53 17.41
C LEU A 136 -2.72 -1.00 18.87
N GLU A 137 -1.70 -0.77 19.69
CA GLU A 137 -1.73 -1.05 21.13
C GLU A 137 -2.79 -0.19 21.84
N GLN A 138 -2.89 1.11 21.51
CA GLN A 138 -3.89 2.01 22.07
C GLN A 138 -5.34 1.52 21.85
N PHE A 139 -5.61 0.85 20.74
CA PHE A 139 -6.93 0.28 20.43
C PHE A 139 -7.12 -1.14 20.99
N GLY A 140 -6.17 -1.67 21.77
CA GLY A 140 -6.29 -2.98 22.41
C GLY A 140 -6.21 -4.17 21.43
N ILE A 141 -5.62 -3.97 20.25
CA ILE A 141 -5.44 -5.02 19.25
C ILE A 141 -4.23 -5.87 19.67
N GLY A 142 -4.45 -6.79 20.61
CA GLY A 142 -3.43 -7.59 21.29
C GLY A 142 -2.79 -8.73 20.46
N GLU A 143 -3.26 -9.00 19.24
CA GLU A 143 -2.70 -10.02 18.34
C GLU A 143 -1.60 -9.47 17.42
N LEU A 144 -0.93 -8.40 17.83
CA LEU A 144 0.08 -7.71 17.03
C LEU A 144 1.19 -8.67 16.54
N ALA A 145 1.57 -9.67 17.33
CA ALA A 145 2.63 -10.61 16.98
C ALA A 145 2.25 -11.56 15.82
N GLU A 146 1.03 -12.12 15.82
CA GLU A 146 0.57 -12.97 14.72
C GLU A 146 0.27 -12.15 13.46
N LEU A 147 -0.28 -10.95 13.66
CA LEU A 147 -0.53 -10.01 12.57
C LEU A 147 0.79 -9.58 11.93
N GLU A 148 1.79 -9.22 12.73
CA GLU A 148 3.11 -8.83 12.27
C GLU A 148 3.78 -9.93 11.45
N ASP A 149 3.76 -11.19 11.90
CA ASP A 149 4.40 -12.27 11.13
C ASP A 149 3.71 -12.48 9.76
N ARG A 150 2.38 -12.35 9.67
CA ARG A 150 1.69 -12.48 8.38
C ARG A 150 1.96 -11.28 7.47
N TYR A 151 1.91 -10.07 8.01
CA TYR A 151 2.14 -8.84 7.23
C TYR A 151 3.56 -8.77 6.72
N ALA A 152 4.57 -9.10 7.53
CA ALA A 152 5.94 -9.02 7.08
C ALA A 152 6.31 -10.10 6.04
N ARG A 153 5.74 -11.32 6.11
CA ARG A 153 5.88 -12.31 5.01
C ARG A 153 5.24 -11.82 3.71
N ALA A 154 4.06 -11.21 3.79
CA ALA A 154 3.40 -10.65 2.61
C ALA A 154 4.23 -9.50 2.01
N ALA A 155 4.81 -8.63 2.86
CA ALA A 155 5.69 -7.56 2.44
C ALA A 155 6.95 -8.08 1.74
N GLU A 156 7.57 -9.16 2.24
CA GLU A 156 8.72 -9.81 1.58
C GLU A 156 8.37 -10.31 0.18
N GLN A 157 7.22 -10.97 0.01
CA GLN A 157 6.79 -11.47 -1.30
C GLN A 157 6.54 -10.35 -2.31
N VAL A 158 5.92 -9.25 -1.87
CA VAL A 158 5.67 -8.08 -2.69
C VAL A 158 7.00 -7.40 -3.07
N ALA A 159 7.85 -7.12 -2.08
CA ALA A 159 9.15 -6.49 -2.31
C ALA A 159 10.02 -7.33 -3.26
N GLU A 160 10.02 -8.66 -3.13
CA GLU A 160 10.77 -9.52 -4.04
C GLU A 160 10.21 -9.47 -5.48
N ALA A 161 8.89 -9.44 -5.63
CA ALA A 161 8.25 -9.28 -6.94
C ALA A 161 8.60 -7.93 -7.59
N ASP A 162 8.59 -6.85 -6.80
CA ASP A 162 8.92 -5.50 -7.24
C ASP A 162 10.39 -5.40 -7.67
N ILE A 163 11.34 -5.88 -6.85
CA ILE A 163 12.77 -5.87 -7.20
C ILE A 163 13.05 -6.72 -8.45
N ARG A 164 12.42 -7.89 -8.59
CA ARG A 164 12.57 -8.71 -9.82
C ARG A 164 12.06 -8.01 -11.06
N LEU A 165 11.04 -7.16 -10.96
CA LEU A 165 10.57 -6.34 -12.08
C LEU A 165 11.63 -5.32 -12.50
N LEU A 166 12.35 -4.73 -11.55
CA LEU A 166 13.42 -3.75 -11.80
C LEU A 166 14.65 -4.39 -12.45
N MET A 167 15.06 -5.57 -11.98
CA MET A 167 16.28 -6.26 -12.45
C MET A 167 16.20 -6.81 -13.89
N ARG A 168 15.06 -6.70 -14.57
CA ARG A 168 14.86 -7.17 -15.95
C ARG A 168 15.17 -6.12 -17.02
N ARG A 169 15.57 -4.90 -16.65
CA ARG A 169 15.77 -3.76 -17.58
C ARG A 169 17.17 -3.18 -17.48
N GLY A 170 17.58 -2.49 -18.56
CA GLY A 170 18.97 -2.19 -18.93
C GLY A 170 19.68 -1.11 -18.10
N GLU A 171 19.90 0.07 -18.69
CA GLU A 171 20.80 1.11 -18.17
C GLU A 171 20.29 1.77 -16.86
N ARG A 172 21.21 2.35 -16.08
CA ARG A 172 20.95 2.94 -14.74
C ARG A 172 19.72 3.85 -14.70
N ASP A 173 19.56 4.72 -15.69
CA ASP A 173 18.46 5.67 -15.75
C ASP A 173 17.10 4.98 -15.95
N GLU A 174 17.05 3.91 -16.77
CA GLU A 174 15.83 3.12 -16.95
C GLU A 174 15.44 2.37 -15.67
N ILE A 175 16.42 1.87 -14.91
CA ILE A 175 16.19 1.23 -13.61
C ILE A 175 15.60 2.23 -12.63
N LEU A 176 16.17 3.44 -12.54
CA LEU A 176 15.71 4.48 -11.63
C LEU A 176 14.31 4.99 -11.98
N GLU A 177 14.02 5.23 -13.27
CA GLU A 177 12.67 5.61 -13.72
C GLU A 177 11.65 4.49 -13.42
N THR A 178 11.99 3.24 -13.76
CA THR A 178 11.13 2.08 -13.50
C THR A 178 10.93 1.86 -12.00
N MET A 179 11.93 2.19 -11.18
CA MET A 179 11.89 2.08 -9.72
C MET A 179 10.96 3.12 -9.10
N ILE A 180 11.07 4.40 -9.48
CA ILE A 180 10.13 5.42 -8.98
C ILE A 180 8.69 5.04 -9.33
N VAL A 181 8.46 4.63 -10.59
CA VAL A 181 7.14 4.16 -11.03
C VAL A 181 6.74 2.89 -10.29
N GLY A 182 7.65 1.94 -10.11
CA GLY A 182 7.43 0.67 -9.44
C GLY A 182 7.07 0.84 -7.97
N THR A 183 7.72 1.74 -7.24
CA THR A 183 7.39 2.02 -5.85
C THR A 183 6.06 2.75 -5.72
N VAL A 184 5.84 3.82 -6.50
CA VAL A 184 4.58 4.58 -6.46
C VAL A 184 3.38 3.73 -6.88
N LEU A 185 3.50 3.09 -8.04
CA LEU A 185 2.42 2.26 -8.58
C LEU A 185 2.31 0.94 -7.81
N GLY A 186 3.41 0.42 -7.27
CA GLY A 186 3.44 -0.77 -6.42
C GLY A 186 2.69 -0.55 -5.12
N ASP A 187 2.91 0.58 -4.45
CA ASP A 187 2.15 0.96 -3.25
C ASP A 187 0.65 1.03 -3.55
N ALA A 188 0.26 1.73 -4.62
CA ALA A 188 -1.14 1.85 -5.04
C ALA A 188 -1.74 0.48 -5.44
N LEU A 189 -0.98 -0.33 -6.20
CA LEU A 189 -1.39 -1.66 -6.62
C LEU A 189 -1.61 -2.57 -5.41
N PHE A 190 -0.65 -2.62 -4.49
CA PHE A 190 -0.74 -3.43 -3.29
C PHE A 190 -1.87 -2.98 -2.38
N GLU A 191 -2.05 -1.67 -2.20
CA GLU A 191 -3.17 -1.13 -1.45
C GLU A 191 -4.51 -1.61 -2.04
N ILE A 192 -4.72 -1.41 -3.35
CA ILE A 192 -5.96 -1.79 -4.04
C ILE A 192 -6.19 -3.30 -3.96
N LEU A 193 -5.19 -4.11 -4.26
CA LEU A 193 -5.29 -5.57 -4.19
C LEU A 193 -5.62 -6.05 -2.77
N ARG A 194 -4.97 -5.45 -1.75
CA ARG A 194 -5.26 -5.76 -0.35
C ARG A 194 -6.70 -5.40 0.01
N ARG A 195 -7.22 -4.26 -0.45
CA ARG A 195 -8.63 -3.86 -0.23
C ARG A 195 -9.62 -4.80 -0.93
N ILE A 196 -9.34 -5.19 -2.17
CA ILE A 196 -10.16 -6.17 -2.90
C ILE A 196 -10.18 -7.52 -2.15
N ALA A 197 -9.01 -8.00 -1.72
CA ALA A 197 -8.90 -9.24 -0.96
C ALA A 197 -9.67 -9.17 0.36
N GLN A 198 -9.64 -8.02 1.06
CA GLN A 198 -10.43 -7.80 2.28
C GLN A 198 -11.94 -7.90 2.01
N VAL A 199 -12.45 -7.29 0.93
CA VAL A 199 -13.86 -7.37 0.57
C VAL A 199 -14.27 -8.81 0.28
N GLU A 200 -13.45 -9.55 -0.48
CA GLU A 200 -13.72 -10.95 -0.83
C GLU A 200 -13.74 -11.87 0.41
N ILE A 201 -12.73 -11.75 1.28
CA ILE A 201 -12.61 -12.56 2.50
C ILE A 201 -13.75 -12.22 3.46
N SER A 202 -14.03 -10.93 3.67
CA SER A 202 -15.15 -10.46 4.50
C SER A 202 -16.47 -11.05 4.00
N GLY A 203 -16.74 -10.98 2.69
CA GLY A 203 -17.95 -11.54 2.10
C GLY A 203 -18.11 -13.05 2.34
N ARG A 204 -17.02 -13.82 2.34
CA ARG A 204 -17.06 -15.26 2.62
C ARG A 204 -17.29 -15.58 4.09
N GLU A 205 -16.62 -14.87 4.99
CA GLU A 205 -16.74 -15.12 6.43
C GLU A 205 -18.12 -14.69 6.95
N PHE A 206 -18.62 -13.51 6.58
CA PHE A 206 -19.97 -13.07 6.98
C PHE A 206 -21.09 -13.92 6.37
N LYS A 207 -20.89 -14.44 5.15
CA LYS A 207 -21.84 -15.38 4.53
C LYS A 207 -21.84 -16.74 5.23
N ARG A 208 -20.68 -17.24 5.65
CA ARG A 208 -20.56 -18.45 6.48
C ARG A 208 -21.24 -18.29 7.83
N ASP A 209 -21.10 -17.13 8.47
CA ASP A 209 -21.77 -16.85 9.75
C ASP A 209 -23.28 -16.78 9.59
N ALA A 210 -23.79 -16.24 8.49
CA ALA A 210 -25.22 -16.24 8.17
C ALA A 210 -25.76 -17.67 7.93
N GLU A 211 -25.08 -18.47 7.10
CA GLU A 211 -25.45 -19.86 6.81
C GLU A 211 -25.32 -20.76 8.05
N GLY A 212 -24.31 -20.53 8.91
CA GLY A 212 -24.12 -21.24 10.17
C GLY A 212 -25.11 -20.83 11.27
N THR A 213 -25.65 -19.62 11.22
CA THR A 213 -26.72 -19.15 12.12
C THR A 213 -28.08 -19.69 11.69
N GLU A 214 -28.37 -19.68 10.39
CA GLU A 214 -29.59 -20.29 9.83
C GLU A 214 -29.63 -21.81 10.04
N ALA A 215 -28.49 -22.52 9.96
CA ALA A 215 -28.45 -23.97 10.22
C ALA A 215 -28.73 -24.35 11.69
N LYS A 216 -28.50 -23.44 12.65
CA LYS A 216 -28.78 -23.66 14.09
C LYS A 216 -30.21 -23.30 14.50
N GLN A 217 -30.93 -22.55 13.68
CA GLN A 217 -32.30 -22.11 13.95
C GLN A 217 -33.38 -23.22 13.82
N PRO A 218 -33.33 -24.16 12.83
CA PRO A 218 -34.33 -25.23 12.71
C PRO A 218 -34.21 -26.31 13.79
N GLU A 219 -33.05 -26.46 14.45
CA GLU A 219 -32.89 -27.40 15.57
C GLU A 219 -33.53 -26.87 16.87
N ARG A 220 -33.41 -25.55 17.14
CA ARG A 220 -34.07 -24.94 18.31
C ARG A 220 -35.59 -24.94 18.22
N GLU A 221 -36.18 -24.77 17.03
CA GLU A 221 -37.63 -24.89 16.84
C GLU A 221 -38.13 -26.34 17.01
N LYS A 222 -37.35 -27.34 16.61
CA LYS A 222 -37.68 -28.76 16.83
C LYS A 222 -37.56 -29.18 18.31
N GLU A 223 -36.61 -28.63 19.05
CA GLU A 223 -36.48 -28.87 20.50
C GLU A 223 -37.57 -28.18 21.33
N LEU A 224 -38.05 -27.00 20.92
CA LEU A 224 -39.21 -26.38 21.58
C LEU A 224 -40.51 -27.15 21.32
N PHE A 225 -40.70 -27.71 20.12
CA PHE A 225 -41.91 -28.48 19.78
C PHE A 225 -41.97 -29.84 20.48
N THR A 226 -40.83 -30.52 20.64
CA THR A 226 -40.74 -31.82 21.32
C THR A 226 -40.90 -31.71 22.84
N ARG A 227 -40.52 -30.59 23.45
CA ARG A 227 -40.75 -30.34 24.88
C ARG A 227 -42.23 -30.14 25.22
N ASP A 228 -43.00 -29.43 24.39
CA ASP A 228 -44.44 -29.19 24.63
C ASP A 228 -45.28 -30.48 24.48
N GLU A 229 -44.88 -31.40 23.60
CA GLU A 229 -45.55 -32.70 23.45
C GLU A 229 -45.27 -33.66 24.63
N SER A 230 -44.08 -33.59 25.22
CA SER A 230 -43.72 -34.39 26.42
C SER A 230 -44.48 -33.96 27.68
N ALA A 231 -44.80 -32.66 27.80
CA ALA A 231 -45.56 -32.11 28.92
C ALA A 231 -47.06 -32.47 28.84
N ARG A 232 -47.64 -32.59 27.64
CA ARG A 232 -49.05 -32.98 27.45
C ARG A 232 -49.33 -34.47 27.67
N ARG A 233 -48.32 -35.34 27.64
CA ARG A 233 -48.48 -36.79 27.89
C ARG A 233 -48.32 -37.21 29.36
N SER A 234 -48.00 -36.28 30.27
CA SER A 234 -47.79 -36.56 31.70
C SER A 234 -48.93 -36.12 32.62
N THR A 235 -50.13 -35.80 32.10
CA THR A 235 -51.31 -35.65 32.95
C THR A 235 -51.84 -37.02 33.36
N PRO A 236 -51.90 -37.37 34.67
CA PRO A 236 -52.46 -38.64 35.12
C PRO A 236 -53.98 -38.66 34.94
N ASP A 237 -54.50 -39.79 34.47
CA ASP A 237 -55.93 -40.10 34.39
C ASP A 237 -56.57 -40.08 35.80
N PRO A 238 -57.63 -39.29 36.06
CA PRO A 238 -58.24 -39.18 37.39
C PRO A 238 -59.19 -40.35 37.75
N ALA A 239 -59.24 -41.44 36.98
CA ALA A 239 -60.19 -42.54 37.19
C ALA A 239 -59.56 -43.84 37.77
N ALA A 240 -58.81 -43.74 38.86
CA ALA A 240 -58.37 -44.91 39.63
C ALA A 240 -58.48 -44.70 41.16
N ILE A 241 -59.65 -44.27 41.63
CA ILE A 241 -60.08 -44.45 43.03
C ILE A 241 -61.57 -44.78 43.01
N HIS A 242 -61.91 -46.07 42.88
CA HIS A 242 -63.09 -46.70 43.49
C HIS A 242 -63.15 -48.19 43.10
N ALA A 243 -62.60 -49.04 43.99
CA ALA A 243 -63.12 -50.35 44.41
C ALA A 243 -62.12 -50.99 45.36
#